data_AF-A0A167GFM5-F1
#
_entry.id   AF-A0A167GFM5-F1
#
_cell.length_a   1.000
_cell.length_b   1.000
_cell.length_c   1.000
_cell.angle_alpha   90.00
_cell.angle_beta   90.00
_cell.angle_gamma   90.00
#
_symmetry.space_group_name_H-M   'P 1'
#
loop_
_entity.id
_entity.type
_entity.pdbx_description
1 polymer ?
#
loop_
_entity_poly.entity_id
_entity_poly.type
_entity_poly.pdbx_seq_one_letter_code
_entity_poly.pdbx_strand_id
1 'polypeptide(L)'
;MASSSNLCVCVTCGTQFGFPYEERPLTCRMCNDPRQFVPPSRQSWTTLARMQTSHRNEIKQDEVDGRIWSIFSSPQFAIGQRALLVETEAGNVL
;
A
#
# COMPACT_ATOMS: atom_id res chain seq x y z
N MET A 1 14.14 17.34 -8.75
CA MET A 1 14.13 16.14 -7.88
C MET A 1 13.17 15.15 -8.51
N ALA A 2 13.57 13.91 -8.76
CA ALA A 2 12.64 12.91 -9.28
C ALA A 2 11.51 12.71 -8.26
N SER A 3 10.26 12.96 -8.66
CA SER A 3 9.11 12.77 -7.78
C SER A 3 8.95 11.27 -7.51
N SER A 4 8.82 10.90 -6.23
CA SER A 4 8.57 9.51 -5.83
C SER A 4 7.25 8.96 -6.39
N SER A 5 6.38 9.81 -6.92
CA SER A 5 5.09 9.41 -7.47
C SER A 5 5.16 8.50 -8.69
N ASN A 6 6.28 8.48 -9.43
CA ASN A 6 6.49 7.63 -10.60
C ASN A 6 7.32 6.38 -10.31
N LEU A 7 7.66 6.15 -9.04
CA LEU A 7 8.33 4.94 -8.62
C LEU A 7 7.40 3.74 -8.66
N CYS A 8 7.98 2.56 -8.82
CA CYS A 8 7.23 1.34 -9.03
C CYS A 8 6.58 0.83 -7.74
N VAL A 9 5.28 0.53 -7.83
CA VAL A 9 4.49 -0.10 -6.78
C VAL A 9 4.00 -1.46 -7.27
N CYS A 10 4.22 -2.52 -6.50
CA CYS A 10 3.70 -3.84 -6.84
C CYS A 10 2.18 -3.87 -6.59
N VAL A 11 1.40 -4.26 -7.59
CA VAL A 11 -0.07 -4.33 -7.50
C VAL A 11 -0.53 -5.44 -6.53
N THR A 12 0.28 -6.49 -6.38
CA THR A 12 -0.06 -7.64 -5.52
C THR A 12 0.15 -7.34 -4.03
N CYS A 13 1.34 -6.89 -3.64
CA CYS A 13 1.70 -6.68 -2.22
C CYS A 13 1.69 -5.22 -1.78
N GLY A 14 1.60 -4.27 -2.70
CA GLY A 14 1.55 -2.84 -2.40
C GLY A 14 2.90 -2.20 -2.05
N THR A 15 4.00 -2.98 -2.02
CA THR A 15 5.33 -2.44 -1.77
C THR A 15 5.77 -1.49 -2.88
N GLN A 16 6.20 -0.29 -2.51
CA GLN A 16 6.88 0.66 -3.38
C GLN A 16 8.40 0.44 -3.35
N PHE A 17 9.04 0.52 -4.51
CA PHE A 17 10.49 0.37 -4.65
C PHE A 17 11.12 1.65 -5.17
N GLY A 18 12.43 1.81 -4.95
CA GLY A 18 13.19 3.01 -5.34
C GLY A 18 13.54 3.13 -6.83
N PHE A 19 12.95 2.33 -7.71
CA PHE A 19 13.21 2.38 -9.16
C PHE A 19 12.01 2.95 -9.94
N PRO A 20 12.26 3.68 -11.05
CA PRO A 20 11.20 4.16 -11.95
C PRO A 20 10.35 3.03 -12.55
N TYR A 21 9.15 3.36 -13.00
CA TYR A 21 8.24 2.38 -13.62
C TYR A 21 8.82 1.72 -14.88
N GLU A 22 9.61 2.48 -15.64
CA GLU A 22 10.25 2.04 -16.90
C GLU A 22 11.32 0.97 -16.64
N GLU A 23 11.92 0.99 -15.45
CA GLU A 23 12.99 0.08 -15.01
C GLU A 23 12.46 -1.10 -14.16
N ARG A 24 11.14 -1.29 -14.14
CA ARG A 24 10.50 -2.31 -13.30
C ARG A 24 11.01 -3.72 -13.63
N PRO A 25 11.33 -4.54 -12.61
CA PRO A 25 11.75 -5.92 -12.84
C PRO A 25 10.56 -6.78 -13.27
N LEU A 26 10.85 -7.94 -13.87
CA LEU A 26 9.83 -8.93 -14.25
C LEU A 26 9.03 -9.44 -13.05
N THR A 27 9.66 -9.52 -11.88
CA THR A 27 9.05 -10.00 -10.64
C THR A 27 9.42 -9.09 -9.45
N CYS A 28 8.44 -8.86 -8.59
CA CYS A 28 8.59 -8.26 -7.26
C CYS A 28 9.29 -9.23 -6.30
N ARG A 29 10.44 -8.82 -5.77
CA ARG A 29 11.22 -9.61 -4.80
C ARG A 29 10.45 -9.95 -3.52
N MET A 30 9.47 -9.12 -3.11
CA MET A 30 8.65 -9.40 -1.93
C MET A 30 7.67 -10.53 -2.20
N CYS A 31 7.04 -10.53 -3.38
CA CYS A 31 6.12 -11.59 -3.79
C CYS A 31 6.82 -12.90 -4.17
N ASN A 32 8.15 -12.88 -4.39
CA ASN A 32 8.94 -14.09 -4.60
C ASN A 32 9.28 -14.81 -3.29
N ASP A 33 8.94 -14.23 -2.13
CA ASP A 33 8.98 -14.96 -0.87
C ASP A 33 7.93 -16.08 -0.91
N PRO A 34 8.31 -17.35 -0.62
CA PRO A 34 7.39 -18.49 -0.73
C PRO A 34 6.19 -18.40 0.23
N ARG A 35 6.25 -17.52 1.23
CA ARG A 35 5.13 -17.27 2.16
C ARG A 35 4.11 -16.30 1.58
N GLN A 36 4.44 -15.58 0.51
CA GLN A 36 3.55 -14.63 -0.12
C GLN A 36 2.66 -15.30 -1.17
N PHE A 37 1.38 -14.96 -1.16
CA PHE A 37 0.45 -15.37 -2.20
C PHE A 37 0.77 -14.61 -3.50
N VAL A 38 0.98 -15.35 -4.60
CA VAL A 38 1.14 -14.79 -5.94
C VAL A 38 -0.10 -15.14 -6.76
N PRO A 39 -0.85 -14.14 -7.28
CA PRO A 39 -2.04 -14.42 -8.08
C PRO A 39 -1.67 -15.14 -9.38
N PRO A 40 -2.55 -16.03 -9.90
CA PRO A 40 -2.30 -16.78 -11.14
C PRO A 40 -2.04 -15.88 -12.36
N SER A 41 -2.59 -14.66 -12.35
CA SER A 41 -2.44 -13.64 -13.39
C SER A 41 -1.04 -13.03 -13.48
N ARG A 42 -0.07 -13.54 -12.71
CA ARG A 42 1.30 -13.03 -12.56
C ARG A 42 1.33 -11.67 -11.84
N GLN A 43 2.54 -11.29 -11.46
CA GLN A 43 2.78 -10.02 -10.77
C GLN A 43 2.72 -8.85 -11.75
N SER A 44 2.18 -7.74 -11.30
CA SER A 44 2.05 -6.50 -12.09
C SER A 44 2.46 -5.28 -11.28
N TRP A 45 2.63 -4.17 -11.98
CA TRP A 45 3.20 -2.94 -11.43
C TRP A 45 2.31 -1.74 -11.76
N THR A 46 2.27 -0.78 -10.84
CA THR A 46 1.68 0.55 -10.99
C THR A 46 2.62 1.62 -10.43
N THR A 47 2.15 2.87 -10.33
CA THR A 47 2.82 3.97 -9.63
C THR A 47 1.82 4.72 -8.77
N LEU A 48 2.28 5.49 -7.78
CA LEU A 48 1.41 6.33 -6.96
C LEU A 48 0.63 7.34 -7.83
N ALA A 49 1.28 7.95 -8.82
CA ALA A 49 0.62 8.88 -9.75
C ALA A 49 -0.57 8.24 -10.49
N ARG A 50 -0.43 6.97 -10.90
CA ARG A 50 -1.54 6.22 -11.53
C ARG A 50 -2.62 5.83 -10.54
N MET A 51 -2.24 5.47 -9.31
CA MET A 51 -3.21 5.09 -8.28
C MET A 51 -4.10 6.27 -7.87
N GLN A 52 -3.54 7.47 -7.74
CA GLN A 52 -4.26 8.68 -7.33
C GLN A 52 -5.40 9.09 -8.27
N THR A 53 -5.47 8.56 -9.50
CA THR A 53 -6.58 8.84 -10.42
C THR A 53 -7.86 8.08 -10.07
N SER A 54 -7.76 7.02 -9.26
CA SER A 54 -8.85 6.06 -9.01
C SER A 54 -8.97 5.64 -7.54
N HIS A 55 -7.94 5.87 -6.74
CA HIS A 55 -7.87 5.50 -5.33
C HIS A 55 -7.74 6.75 -4.47
N ARG A 56 -8.32 6.68 -3.28
CA ARG A 56 -8.19 7.69 -2.22
C ARG A 56 -7.94 6.99 -0.89
N ASN A 57 -7.38 7.70 0.07
CA ASN A 57 -7.34 7.19 1.44
C ASN A 57 -8.65 7.52 2.15
N GLU A 58 -9.18 6.55 2.87
CA GLU A 58 -10.28 6.72 3.81
C GLU A 58 -9.73 6.63 5.23
N ILE A 59 -10.31 7.44 6.11
CA ILE A 59 -9.99 7.48 7.53
C ILE A 59 -11.29 7.20 8.27
N LYS A 60 -11.34 6.11 9.04
CA LYS A 60 -12.54 5.69 9.77
C LYS A 60 -12.19 5.40 11.23
N GLN A 61 -12.94 5.98 12.16
CA GLN A 61 -12.83 5.65 13.58
C GLN A 61 -13.46 4.30 13.85
N ASP A 62 -12.89 3.53 14.78
CA ASP A 62 -13.47 2.27 15.23
C ASP A 62 -14.83 2.51 15.91
N GLU A 63 -15.77 1.59 15.71
CA GLU A 63 -17.15 1.73 16.19
C GLU A 63 -17.29 1.42 17.68
N VAL A 64 -16.30 0.74 18.28
CA VAL A 64 -16.31 0.31 19.67
C VAL A 64 -15.36 1.17 20.52
N ASP A 65 -14.14 1.43 20.02
CA ASP A 65 -13.13 2.24 20.73
C ASP A 65 -12.77 3.51 19.97
N GLY A 66 -13.26 4.66 20.44
CA GLY A 66 -13.02 5.97 19.81
C GLY A 66 -11.56 6.42 19.76
N ARG A 67 -10.62 5.70 20.38
CA ARG A 67 -9.18 6.01 20.30
C ARG A 67 -8.49 5.36 19.09
N ILE A 68 -9.19 4.48 18.38
CA ILE A 68 -8.63 3.71 17.27
C ILE A 68 -9.12 4.28 15.95
N TRP A 69 -8.18 4.67 15.09
CA TRP A 69 -8.46 5.15 13.75
C TRP A 69 -7.82 4.26 12.70
N SER A 70 -8.60 3.89 11.70
CA SER A 70 -8.18 3.11 10.55
C SER A 70 -7.88 4.01 9.37
N ILE A 71 -6.70 3.87 8.78
CA ILE A 71 -6.29 4.55 7.56
C ILE A 71 -6.01 3.50 6.48
N PHE A 72 -6.73 3.56 5.36
CA PHE A 72 -6.62 2.58 4.28
C PHE A 72 -6.98 3.18 2.93
N SER A 73 -6.52 2.56 1.84
CA SER A 73 -6.88 2.99 0.49
C SER A 73 -8.19 2.34 0.01
N SER A 74 -8.99 3.13 -0.72
CA SER A 74 -10.29 2.78 -1.28
C SER A 74 -10.33 3.18 -2.76
N PRO A 75 -10.63 2.27 -3.72
CA PRO A 75 -10.93 0.84 -3.53
C PRO A 75 -9.78 0.04 -2.90
N GLN A 76 -10.06 -1.17 -2.40
CA GLN A 76 -9.04 -2.03 -1.80
C GLN A 76 -7.90 -2.29 -2.79
N PHE A 77 -6.67 -2.03 -2.35
CA PHE A 77 -5.47 -2.21 -3.14
C PHE A 77 -4.54 -3.25 -2.53
N ALA A 78 -3.89 -4.05 -3.39
CA ALA A 78 -2.94 -5.08 -3.00
C ALA A 78 -3.51 -6.03 -1.93
N ILE A 79 -2.75 -6.34 -0.88
CA ILE A 79 -3.18 -7.18 0.25
C ILE A 79 -4.18 -6.49 1.19
N GLY A 80 -4.60 -5.26 0.88
CA GLY A 80 -5.52 -4.49 1.73
C GLY A 80 -4.88 -4.01 3.03
N GLN A 81 -3.62 -3.57 2.97
CA GLN A 81 -2.93 -3.01 4.14
C GLN A 81 -3.72 -1.83 4.71
N ARG A 82 -3.86 -1.82 6.04
CA ARG A 82 -4.52 -0.79 6.83
C ARG A 82 -3.60 -0.39 7.97
N ALA A 83 -3.32 0.90 8.11
CA ALA A 83 -2.64 1.43 9.27
C ALA A 83 -3.66 1.74 10.37
N LEU A 84 -3.25 1.58 11.63
CA LEU A 84 -4.06 1.89 12.79
C LEU A 84 -3.34 2.95 13.61
N LEU A 85 -3.97 4.11 13.77
CA LEU A 85 -3.56 5.08 14.76
C LEU A 85 -4.29 4.76 16.06
N VAL A 86 -3.53 4.50 17.12
CA VAL A 86 -4.05 4.26 18.47
C VAL A 86 -3.63 5.41 19.37
N GLU A 87 -4.62 6.11 19.92
CA GLU A 87 -4.41 7.23 20.83
C GLU A 87 -4.30 6.74 22.28
N THR A 88 -3.21 7.08 22.94
CA THR A 88 -2.98 6.74 24.36
C THR A 88 -2.58 7.97 25.15
N GLU A 89 -2.71 7.94 26.48
CA GLU A 89 -2.31 9.06 27.35
C GLU A 89 -0.80 9.38 27.25
N ALA A 90 0.03 8.39 26.92
CA ALA A 90 1.48 8.56 26.76
C ALA A 90 1.88 8.98 25.33
N GLY A 91 0.93 9.11 24.41
CA GLY A 91 1.15 9.46 23.01
C GLY A 91 0.50 8.51 22.02
N ASN A 92 0.66 8.82 20.75
CA ASN A 92 0.00 8.11 19.66
C ASN A 92 0.93 7.06 19.03
N VAL A 93 0.39 5.89 18.71
CA VAL A 93 1.08 4.80 17.97
C VAL A 93 0.46 4.66 16.59
N LEU A 94 1.27 4.61 15.53
CA LEU A 94 0.85 4.44 14.15
C LEU A 94 1.69 3.35 13.45
#